data_AF-A0A7S2TQ31-F1
#
_entry.id   AF-A0A7S2TQ31-F1
#
_cell.length_a   1.000
_cell.length_b   1.000
_cell.length_c   1.000
_cell.angle_alpha   90.00
_cell.angle_beta   90.00
_cell.angle_gamma   90.00
#
_symmetry.space_group_name_H-M   'P 1'
#
loop_
_entity.id
_entity.type
_entity.pdbx_description
1 polymer ?
#
loop_
_entity_poly.entity_id
_entity_poly.type
_entity_poly.pdbx_seq_one_letter_code
_entity_poly.pdbx_strand_id
1 'polypeptide(L)'
;DKDPSLYCASAWNDNGMSPLVKDPRMVRRTDVFPGLGWMLRRELWSEIVRDRTWPLAFWDEAMREPQIRKGRSCLIPEVNRAYTFGSQGSSQTGGQWWKKFLQPIRLNERPQPWTLLLNTTSGGKREYDLQLRRTLQAAESHTIEDALRMDPGAEAANPRDWVVEYRDLRDFESKAGRLSMLNEYKEGRPRGGYCGVVTIWAPCGRRVLLAHASAVAWAKGSEPECDGRARLP
;
A
#
# COMPACT_ATOMS: atom_id res chain seq x y z
N ASP A 1 8.68 17.13 -13.27
CA ASP A 1 8.45 16.68 -11.89
C ASP A 1 7.55 17.69 -11.20
N LYS A 2 6.34 17.30 -10.76
CA LYS A 2 5.24 18.25 -10.45
C LYS A 2 4.62 18.06 -9.07
N ASP A 3 4.89 16.95 -8.39
CA ASP A 3 4.30 16.63 -7.09
C ASP A 3 5.39 16.53 -6.01
N PRO A 4 5.64 17.60 -5.22
CA PRO A 4 6.67 17.60 -4.19
C PRO A 4 6.36 16.62 -3.03
N SER A 5 5.11 16.16 -2.91
CA SER A 5 4.71 15.19 -1.89
C SER A 5 5.11 13.74 -2.23
N LEU A 6 5.63 13.50 -3.45
CA LEU A 6 6.15 12.20 -3.84
C LEU A 6 7.60 12.01 -3.39
N TYR A 7 7.84 10.82 -2.83
CA TYR A 7 9.12 10.36 -2.37
C TYR A 7 9.80 9.45 -3.39
N CYS A 8 9.07 8.47 -3.92
CA CYS A 8 9.60 7.51 -4.87
C CYS A 8 8.51 6.98 -5.80
N ALA A 9 8.93 6.31 -6.87
CA ALA A 9 8.08 5.37 -7.59
C ALA A 9 8.72 3.98 -7.48
N SER A 10 8.00 3.02 -6.92
CA SER A 10 8.44 1.64 -6.74
C SER A 10 7.65 0.71 -7.65
N ALA A 11 8.30 -0.34 -8.14
CA ALA A 11 7.73 -1.44 -8.90
C ALA A 11 7.01 -2.46 -8.00
N TRP A 12 6.97 -2.23 -6.68
CA TRP A 12 6.60 -3.21 -5.69
C TRP A 12 5.37 -2.82 -4.87
N ASN A 13 4.33 -3.63 -4.94
CA ASN A 13 3.23 -3.65 -3.98
C ASN A 13 3.48 -4.77 -2.96
N ASP A 14 3.53 -4.41 -1.68
CA ASP A 14 3.75 -5.35 -0.58
C ASP A 14 2.61 -6.36 -0.41
N ASN A 15 1.40 -6.03 -0.86
CA ASN A 15 0.25 -6.93 -0.92
C ASN A 15 -0.01 -7.46 -2.34
N GLY A 16 1.04 -7.51 -3.15
CA GLY A 16 1.03 -7.81 -4.59
C GLY A 16 0.74 -9.26 -5.01
N MET A 17 0.29 -10.10 -4.08
CA MET A 17 0.10 -11.53 -4.30
C MET A 17 -1.28 -11.86 -4.88
N SER A 18 -1.40 -12.96 -5.62
CA SER A 18 -2.72 -13.43 -6.06
C SER A 18 -3.47 -14.07 -4.88
N PRO A 19 -4.80 -13.88 -4.74
CA PRO A 19 -5.72 -13.16 -5.64
C PRO A 19 -5.91 -11.67 -5.30
N LEU A 20 -5.08 -11.08 -4.44
CA LEU A 20 -5.26 -9.74 -3.87
C LEU A 20 -5.12 -8.56 -4.86
N VAL A 21 -4.74 -8.84 -6.11
CA VAL A 21 -4.46 -7.83 -7.16
C VAL A 21 -5.12 -8.21 -8.49
N LYS A 22 -5.62 -7.21 -9.23
CA LYS A 22 -6.47 -7.42 -10.42
C LYS A 22 -6.03 -6.59 -11.64
N ASP A 23 -5.97 -5.27 -11.53
CA ASP A 23 -5.76 -4.36 -12.67
C ASP A 23 -4.28 -3.94 -12.83
N PRO A 24 -3.57 -4.36 -13.89
CA PRO A 24 -2.20 -3.95 -14.14
C PRO A 24 -2.04 -2.49 -14.57
N ARG A 25 -3.11 -1.74 -14.84
CA ARG A 25 -3.02 -0.32 -15.20
C ARG A 25 -3.07 0.59 -13.97
N MET A 26 -3.49 0.03 -12.83
CA MET A 26 -3.74 0.78 -11.62
C MET A 26 -2.45 1.13 -10.89
N VAL A 27 -2.36 2.38 -10.43
CA VAL A 27 -1.27 2.92 -9.60
C VAL A 27 -1.86 3.47 -8.31
N ARG A 28 -1.15 3.27 -7.20
CA ARG A 28 -1.52 3.67 -5.85
C ARG A 28 -0.44 4.52 -5.23
N ARG A 29 -0.82 5.30 -4.23
CA ARG A 29 0.12 5.87 -3.26
C ARG A 29 0.30 4.90 -2.10
N THR A 30 1.45 4.95 -1.44
CA THR A 30 1.76 4.27 -0.17
C THR A 30 2.60 5.17 0.72
N ASP A 31 2.34 5.16 2.02
CA ASP A 31 3.13 5.93 3.00
C ASP A 31 4.38 5.19 3.48
N VAL A 32 4.46 3.89 3.23
CA VAL A 32 5.64 3.09 3.56
C VAL A 32 6.52 2.96 2.32
N PHE A 33 7.80 3.30 2.45
CA PHE A 33 8.81 3.10 1.41
C PHE A 33 8.99 1.59 1.13
N PRO A 34 8.59 1.08 -0.06
CA PRO A 34 8.61 -0.37 -0.34
C PRO A 34 9.99 -0.87 -0.78
N GLY A 35 10.77 -0.02 -1.47
CA GLY A 35 12.01 -0.43 -2.13
C GLY A 35 11.76 -1.28 -3.38
N LEU A 36 12.54 -2.37 -3.53
CA LEU A 36 12.36 -3.46 -4.51
C LEU A 36 12.05 -3.00 -5.95
N GLY A 37 13.02 -2.32 -6.57
CA GLY A 37 12.90 -1.73 -7.90
C GLY A 37 12.24 -0.35 -7.83
N TRP A 38 13.00 0.66 -7.41
CA TRP A 38 12.47 1.99 -7.13
C TRP A 38 13.31 3.08 -7.77
N MET A 39 12.65 4.20 -8.06
CA MET A 39 13.24 5.42 -8.57
C MET A 39 13.06 6.53 -7.53
N LEU A 40 14.12 7.31 -7.34
CA LEU A 40 14.15 8.48 -6.48
C LEU A 40 14.77 9.66 -7.23
N ARG A 41 14.34 10.87 -6.85
CA ARG A 41 14.78 12.11 -7.47
C ARG A 41 16.16 12.51 -6.96
N ARG A 42 16.98 13.10 -7.83
CA ARG A 42 18.32 13.55 -7.47
C ARG A 42 18.29 14.51 -6.28
N GLU A 43 17.31 15.39 -6.22
CA GLU A 43 17.12 16.40 -5.19
C GLU A 43 16.87 15.76 -3.81
N LEU A 44 16.10 14.65 -3.78
CA LEU A 44 15.86 13.88 -2.56
C LEU A 44 17.13 13.19 -2.09
N TRP A 45 17.95 12.67 -3.01
CA TRP A 45 19.23 12.08 -2.66
C TRP A 45 20.18 13.13 -2.07
N SER A 46 20.28 14.29 -2.73
CA SER A 46 21.07 15.41 -2.25
C SER A 46 20.59 15.92 -0.88
N GLU A 47 19.28 15.88 -0.61
CA GLU A 47 18.72 16.18 0.71
C GLU A 47 19.20 15.21 1.79
N ILE A 48 19.10 13.89 1.56
CA ILE A 48 19.52 12.87 2.52
C ILE A 48 21.01 13.01 2.87
N VAL A 49 21.85 13.21 1.85
CA VAL A 49 23.30 13.38 2.00
C VAL A 49 23.62 14.67 2.78
N ARG A 50 23.00 15.80 2.40
CA ARG A 50 23.23 17.10 3.05
C ARG A 50 22.79 17.09 4.51
N ASP A 51 21.64 16.49 4.79
CA ASP A 51 21.08 16.40 6.15
C ASP A 51 21.81 15.34 7.00
N ARG A 52 22.80 14.62 6.43
CA ARG A 52 23.59 13.57 7.09
C ARG A 52 22.72 12.48 7.73
N THR A 53 21.63 12.14 7.06
CA THR A 53 20.65 11.15 7.55
C THR A 53 20.85 9.75 6.96
N TRP A 54 21.85 9.57 6.08
CA TRP A 54 22.19 8.24 5.57
C TRP A 54 22.75 7.35 6.71
N PRO A 55 22.17 6.18 6.96
CA PRO A 55 22.56 5.36 8.11
C PRO A 55 23.79 4.51 7.81
N LEU A 56 24.41 3.98 8.87
CA LEU A 56 25.50 3.00 8.76
C LEU A 56 25.02 1.61 8.31
N ALA A 57 23.77 1.26 8.62
CA ALA A 57 23.16 -0.04 8.29
C ALA A 57 21.63 0.12 8.13
N PHE A 58 20.94 -0.91 7.63
CA PHE A 58 19.48 -0.95 7.49
C PHE A 58 18.89 0.27 6.75
N TRP A 59 19.51 0.60 5.61
CA TRP A 59 19.18 1.79 4.84
C TRP A 59 17.70 1.88 4.44
N ASP A 60 17.05 0.77 4.16
CA ASP A 60 15.65 0.73 3.77
C ASP A 60 14.70 0.99 4.95
N GLU A 61 15.08 0.60 6.17
CA GLU A 61 14.37 0.98 7.39
C GLU A 61 14.52 2.48 7.64
N ALA A 62 15.74 3.02 7.56
CA ALA A 62 15.98 4.45 7.73
C ALA A 62 15.17 5.30 6.74
N MET A 63 15.07 4.85 5.49
CA MET A 63 14.26 5.49 4.46
C MET A 63 12.76 5.57 4.82
N ARG A 64 12.26 4.74 5.74
CA ARG A 64 10.87 4.76 6.22
C ARG A 64 10.68 5.73 7.39
N GLU A 65 11.75 6.08 8.08
CA GLU A 65 11.71 6.91 9.28
C GLU A 65 11.19 8.33 8.97
N PRO A 66 10.41 8.96 9.89
CA PRO A 66 9.75 10.23 9.62
C PRO A 66 10.68 11.38 9.25
N GLN A 67 11.90 11.42 9.80
CA GLN A 67 12.89 12.46 9.52
C GLN A 67 13.46 12.40 8.11
N ILE A 68 13.49 11.22 7.48
CA ILE A 68 13.93 11.06 6.09
C ILE A 68 12.73 11.17 5.15
N ARG A 69 11.66 10.43 5.45
CA ARG A 69 10.46 10.40 4.60
C ARG A 69 9.72 11.75 4.56
N LYS A 70 9.73 12.51 5.66
CA LYS A 70 9.12 13.85 5.81
C LYS A 70 7.66 13.90 5.32
N GLY A 71 6.86 12.89 5.65
CA GLY A 71 5.44 12.82 5.28
C GLY A 71 5.16 12.54 3.80
N ARG A 72 6.20 12.34 2.97
CA ARG A 72 6.04 12.02 1.54
C ARG A 72 5.60 10.56 1.35
N SER A 73 4.98 10.27 0.22
CA SER A 73 4.49 8.94 -0.17
C SER A 73 5.13 8.46 -1.47
N CYS A 74 5.13 7.16 -1.72
CA CYS A 74 5.59 6.59 -2.97
C CYS A 74 4.43 6.19 -3.88
N LEU A 75 4.67 6.15 -5.19
CA LEU A 75 3.81 5.44 -6.14
C LEU A 75 4.17 3.95 -6.16
N ILE A 76 3.16 3.09 -6.21
CA ILE A 76 3.27 1.64 -6.42
C ILE A 76 2.25 1.18 -7.45
N PRO A 77 2.53 0.17 -8.28
CA PRO A 77 1.52 -0.42 -9.14
C PRO A 77 0.60 -1.33 -8.31
N GLU A 78 -0.62 -1.62 -8.77
CA GLU A 78 -1.47 -2.61 -8.08
C GLU A 78 -0.90 -4.03 -8.23
N VAL A 79 -0.59 -4.45 -9.45
CA VAL A 79 0.16 -5.69 -9.73
C VAL A 79 1.65 -5.35 -9.75
N ASN A 80 2.59 -6.20 -9.33
CA ASN A 80 4.02 -5.83 -9.28
C ASN A 80 4.67 -5.80 -10.67
N ARG A 81 5.74 -5.01 -10.80
CA ARG A 81 6.59 -4.91 -12.00
C ARG A 81 8.01 -5.41 -11.78
N ALA A 82 8.34 -5.77 -10.55
CA ALA A 82 9.54 -6.49 -10.18
C ALA A 82 9.16 -7.78 -9.45
N TYR A 83 9.99 -8.80 -9.58
CA TYR A 83 9.87 -10.07 -8.88
C TYR A 83 11.23 -10.44 -8.30
N THR A 84 11.25 -11.05 -7.12
CA THR A 84 12.48 -11.51 -6.48
C THR A 84 12.53 -13.03 -6.46
N PHE A 85 13.55 -13.57 -7.13
CA PHE A 85 13.85 -15.00 -7.17
C PHE A 85 14.92 -15.41 -6.12
N GLY A 86 15.42 -14.45 -5.33
CA GLY A 86 16.48 -14.67 -4.35
C GLY A 86 15.95 -15.28 -3.06
N SER A 87 15.84 -16.61 -3.00
CA SER A 87 15.42 -17.34 -1.80
C SER A 87 16.48 -17.39 -0.70
N GLN A 88 17.75 -17.13 -1.04
CA GLN A 88 18.88 -17.00 -0.13
C GLN A 88 19.51 -15.61 -0.29
N GLY A 89 19.92 -15.01 0.82
CA GLY A 89 20.49 -13.67 0.84
C GLY A 89 20.96 -13.27 2.24
N SER A 90 21.20 -11.97 2.45
CA SER A 90 21.71 -11.42 3.71
C SER A 90 20.74 -11.48 4.89
N SER A 91 19.48 -11.85 4.67
CA SER A 91 18.46 -11.94 5.73
C SER A 91 18.66 -13.17 6.63
N GLN A 92 18.56 -12.98 7.95
CA GLN A 92 18.75 -14.04 8.94
C GLN A 92 17.63 -15.09 8.98
N THR A 93 16.53 -14.90 8.25
CA THR A 93 15.34 -15.78 8.31
C THR A 93 15.44 -17.04 7.45
N GLY A 94 16.63 -17.34 6.87
CA GLY A 94 16.86 -18.57 6.11
C GLY A 94 15.89 -18.77 4.93
N GLY A 95 15.37 -17.69 4.35
CA GLY A 95 14.40 -17.72 3.26
C GLY A 95 12.94 -17.95 3.67
N GLN A 96 12.62 -18.08 4.97
CA GLN A 96 11.24 -18.26 5.44
C GLN A 96 10.35 -17.06 5.06
N TRP A 97 10.86 -15.84 5.24
CA TRP A 97 10.15 -14.62 4.87
C TRP A 97 9.92 -14.55 3.36
N TRP A 98 10.92 -14.96 2.56
CA TRP A 98 10.79 -15.04 1.11
C TRP A 98 9.67 -16.00 0.69
N LYS A 99 9.66 -17.24 1.23
CA LYS A 99 8.64 -18.24 0.89
C LYS A 99 7.23 -17.77 1.21
N LYS A 100 7.05 -17.12 2.37
CA LYS A 100 5.71 -16.72 2.84
C LYS A 100 5.18 -15.48 2.12
N PHE A 101 6.01 -14.46 1.90
CA PHE A 101 5.53 -13.13 1.49
C PHE A 101 6.10 -12.61 0.17
N LEU A 102 7.27 -13.08 -0.27
CA LEU A 102 7.88 -12.58 -1.52
C LEU A 102 7.63 -13.49 -2.72
N GLN A 103 7.76 -14.81 -2.53
CA GLN A 103 7.54 -15.82 -3.56
C GLN A 103 6.13 -15.74 -4.19
N PRO A 104 5.04 -15.50 -3.42
CA PRO A 104 3.68 -15.46 -3.98
C PRO A 104 3.33 -14.18 -4.75
N ILE A 105 4.23 -13.20 -4.81
CA ILE A 105 4.00 -11.92 -5.47
C ILE A 105 3.78 -12.13 -6.96
N ARG A 106 2.73 -11.50 -7.49
CA ARG A 106 2.36 -11.58 -8.90
C ARG A 106 3.17 -10.58 -9.72
N LEU A 107 4.02 -11.10 -10.60
CA LEU A 107 4.64 -10.30 -11.65
C LEU A 107 3.63 -10.07 -12.78
N ASN A 108 3.53 -8.83 -13.26
CA ASN A 108 2.81 -8.54 -14.49
C ASN A 108 3.67 -8.84 -15.71
N GLU A 109 3.09 -9.60 -16.62
CA GLU A 109 3.76 -10.07 -17.85
C GLU A 109 3.31 -9.30 -19.09
N ARG A 110 2.38 -8.34 -18.95
CA ARG A 110 1.81 -7.58 -20.09
C ARG A 110 2.23 -6.12 -20.08
N PRO A 111 2.83 -5.60 -21.17
CA PRO A 111 3.16 -4.17 -21.28
C PRO A 111 1.93 -3.28 -21.06
N GLN A 112 2.13 -2.13 -20.41
CA GLN A 112 1.08 -1.14 -20.17
C GLN A 112 1.47 0.19 -20.82
N PRO A 113 0.52 0.89 -21.49
CA PRO A 113 0.82 2.14 -22.17
C PRO A 113 0.88 3.32 -21.19
N TRP A 114 1.93 3.37 -20.36
CA TRP A 114 2.03 4.34 -19.26
C TRP A 114 1.98 5.80 -19.69
N THR A 115 2.51 6.14 -20.87
CA THR A 115 2.45 7.51 -21.40
C THR A 115 1.00 7.98 -21.60
N LEU A 116 0.09 7.07 -21.92
CA LEU A 116 -1.35 7.36 -22.00
C LEU A 116 -2.01 7.36 -20.62
N LEU A 117 -1.64 6.40 -19.75
CA LEU A 117 -2.25 6.22 -18.43
C LEU A 117 -1.86 7.34 -17.44
N LEU A 118 -0.61 7.80 -17.45
CA LEU A 118 -0.10 8.79 -16.50
C LEU A 118 -0.75 10.17 -16.66
N ASN A 119 -1.26 10.52 -17.84
CA ASN A 119 -2.07 11.72 -18.05
C ASN A 119 -3.42 11.67 -17.30
N THR A 120 -3.89 10.48 -16.91
CA THR A 120 -5.13 10.30 -16.15
C THR A 120 -4.88 10.14 -14.65
N THR A 121 -3.66 9.75 -14.24
CA THR A 121 -3.24 9.60 -12.83
C THR A 121 -2.53 10.83 -12.27
N SER A 122 -2.41 11.91 -13.06
CA SER A 122 -1.57 13.09 -12.79
C SER A 122 -2.14 14.12 -11.81
N GLY A 123 -3.21 13.82 -11.08
CA GLY A 123 -3.88 14.77 -10.19
C GLY A 123 -3.08 15.14 -8.92
N GLY A 124 -1.91 14.52 -8.69
CA GLY A 124 -1.08 14.73 -7.51
C GLY A 124 -1.76 14.27 -6.22
N LYS A 125 -1.18 14.61 -5.06
CA LYS A 125 -1.71 14.19 -3.75
C LYS A 125 -3.13 14.65 -3.49
N ARG A 126 -3.47 15.91 -3.76
CA ARG A 126 -4.81 16.46 -3.46
C ARG A 126 -5.91 15.70 -4.19
N GLU A 127 -5.73 15.42 -5.48
CA GLU A 127 -6.73 14.65 -6.23
C GLU A 127 -6.82 13.20 -5.75
N TYR A 128 -5.67 12.58 -5.44
CA TYR A 128 -5.64 11.23 -4.88
C TYR A 128 -6.38 11.16 -3.54
N ASP A 129 -6.18 12.14 -2.66
CA ASP A 129 -6.89 12.24 -1.39
C ASP A 129 -8.41 12.41 -1.60
N LEU A 130 -8.82 13.28 -2.52
CA LEU A 130 -10.23 13.45 -2.87
C LEU A 130 -10.85 12.15 -3.43
N GLN A 131 -10.12 11.44 -4.28
CA GLN A 131 -10.57 10.16 -4.83
C GLN A 131 -10.68 9.08 -3.75
N LEU A 132 -9.70 8.96 -2.85
CA LEU A 132 -9.74 8.02 -1.74
C LEU A 132 -10.91 8.34 -0.80
N ARG A 133 -11.13 9.61 -0.48
CA ARG A 133 -12.26 10.07 0.32
C ARG A 133 -13.60 9.67 -0.29
N ARG A 134 -13.80 9.95 -1.59
CA ARG A 134 -15.02 9.55 -2.32
C ARG A 134 -15.19 8.03 -2.33
N THR A 135 -14.10 7.28 -2.50
CA THR A 135 -14.11 5.81 -2.48
C THR A 135 -14.57 5.29 -1.12
N LEU A 136 -14.01 5.79 -0.02
CA LEU A 136 -14.41 5.40 1.35
C LEU A 136 -15.86 5.81 1.67
N GLN A 137 -16.32 6.96 1.19
CA GLN A 137 -17.71 7.41 1.37
C GLN A 137 -18.73 6.56 0.61
N ALA A 138 -18.36 6.05 -0.57
CA ALA A 138 -19.22 5.22 -1.40
C ALA A 138 -19.17 3.72 -1.04
N ALA A 139 -18.14 3.30 -0.30
CA ALA A 139 -17.95 1.92 0.13
C ALA A 139 -18.97 1.52 1.21
N GLU A 140 -19.37 0.25 1.20
CA GLU A 140 -20.25 -0.31 2.22
C GLU A 140 -19.42 -0.83 3.40
N SER A 141 -19.83 -0.52 4.62
CA SER A 141 -19.15 -1.00 5.83
C SER A 141 -19.55 -2.45 6.10
N HIS A 142 -18.55 -3.32 6.26
CA HIS A 142 -18.72 -4.74 6.51
C HIS A 142 -17.73 -5.24 7.55
N THR A 143 -18.05 -6.36 8.19
CA THR A 143 -17.13 -6.98 9.15
C THR A 143 -16.07 -7.81 8.43
N ILE A 144 -15.00 -8.15 9.15
CA ILE A 144 -14.02 -9.11 8.67
C ILE A 144 -14.66 -10.48 8.37
N GLU A 145 -15.66 -10.90 9.14
CA GLU A 145 -16.34 -12.17 8.91
C GLU A 145 -17.11 -12.17 7.59
N ASP A 146 -17.72 -11.05 7.22
CA ASP A 146 -18.43 -10.92 5.94
C ASP A 146 -17.43 -11.01 4.78
N ALA A 147 -16.28 -10.34 4.91
CA ALA A 147 -15.24 -10.38 3.88
C ALA A 147 -14.66 -11.78 3.66
N LEU A 148 -14.54 -12.59 4.72
CA LEU A 148 -14.03 -13.97 4.64
C LEU A 148 -15.04 -14.96 4.06
N ARG A 149 -16.34 -14.66 4.14
CA ARG A 149 -17.42 -15.49 3.58
C ARG A 149 -17.68 -15.21 2.10
N MET A 150 -16.94 -14.29 1.46
CA MET A 150 -17.09 -14.02 0.04
C MET A 150 -16.78 -15.27 -0.79
N ASP A 151 -17.80 -15.82 -1.44
CA ASP A 151 -17.66 -16.99 -2.30
C ASP A 151 -16.85 -16.64 -3.56
N PRO A 152 -15.69 -17.30 -3.82
CA PRO A 152 -14.90 -17.10 -5.03
C PRO A 152 -15.66 -17.28 -6.34
N GLY A 153 -16.75 -18.07 -6.35
CA GLY A 153 -17.58 -18.33 -7.53
C GLY A 153 -18.77 -17.37 -7.71
N ALA A 154 -19.09 -16.56 -6.70
CA ALA A 154 -20.18 -15.60 -6.78
C ALA A 154 -19.66 -14.31 -7.41
N GLU A 155 -20.10 -13.99 -8.63
CA GLU A 155 -19.87 -12.66 -9.17
C GLU A 155 -20.54 -11.63 -8.27
N ALA A 156 -19.79 -10.57 -7.92
CA ALA A 156 -20.26 -9.52 -7.05
C ALA A 156 -21.50 -8.82 -7.63
N ALA A 157 -22.71 -9.26 -7.27
CA ALA A 157 -23.97 -8.69 -7.75
C ALA A 157 -24.09 -7.17 -7.52
N ASN A 158 -23.40 -6.67 -6.51
CA ASN A 158 -23.20 -5.24 -6.23
C ASN A 158 -21.72 -4.86 -6.47
N PRO A 159 -21.42 -3.90 -7.36
CA PRO A 159 -20.04 -3.51 -7.66
C PRO A 159 -19.41 -2.61 -6.60
N ARG A 160 -20.15 -2.23 -5.54
CA ARG A 160 -19.62 -1.35 -4.48
C ARG A 160 -18.46 -2.01 -3.75
N ASP A 161 -17.48 -1.17 -3.44
CA ASP A 161 -16.35 -1.54 -2.61
C ASP A 161 -16.80 -1.80 -1.18
N TRP A 162 -16.09 -2.67 -0.47
CA TRP A 162 -16.32 -2.89 0.95
C TRP A 162 -15.22 -2.24 1.77
N VAL A 163 -15.58 -1.60 2.86
CA VAL A 163 -14.64 -1.15 3.88
C VAL A 163 -14.73 -2.05 5.10
N VAL A 164 -13.59 -2.59 5.52
CA VAL A 164 -13.43 -3.31 6.79
C VAL A 164 -12.58 -2.43 7.68
N GLU A 165 -13.16 -1.92 8.76
CA GLU A 165 -12.46 -0.99 9.65
C GLU A 165 -11.55 -1.74 10.62
N TYR A 166 -10.36 -1.21 10.90
CA TYR A 166 -9.50 -1.64 12.01
C TYR A 166 -9.21 -0.47 12.96
N ARG A 167 -9.04 -0.77 14.25
CA ARG A 167 -8.96 0.26 15.30
C ARG A 167 -7.55 0.59 15.77
N ASP A 168 -6.64 -0.37 15.67
CA ASP A 168 -5.27 -0.27 16.13
C ASP A 168 -4.39 -1.26 15.35
N LEU A 169 -3.08 -1.24 15.62
CA LEU A 169 -2.13 -2.09 14.91
C LEU A 169 -2.34 -3.59 15.17
N ARG A 170 -2.80 -3.98 16.36
CA ARG A 170 -3.06 -5.39 16.70
C ARG A 170 -4.29 -5.91 15.94
N ASP A 171 -5.33 -5.10 15.85
CA ASP A 171 -6.53 -5.38 15.05
C ASP A 171 -6.19 -5.44 13.55
N PHE A 172 -5.31 -4.55 13.07
CA PHE A 172 -4.77 -4.61 11.71
C PHE A 172 -4.07 -5.94 11.44
N GLU A 173 -3.08 -6.32 12.27
CA GLU A 173 -2.31 -7.56 12.08
C GLU A 173 -3.21 -8.80 12.04
N SER A 174 -4.19 -8.85 12.94
CA SER A 174 -5.19 -9.93 13.00
C SER A 174 -6.01 -10.00 11.71
N LYS A 175 -6.63 -8.89 11.29
CA LYS A 175 -7.49 -8.84 10.10
C LYS A 175 -6.71 -9.06 8.82
N ALA A 176 -5.54 -8.43 8.67
CA ALA A 176 -4.65 -8.60 7.54
C ALA A 176 -4.23 -10.07 7.39
N GLY A 177 -3.83 -10.73 8.48
CA GLY A 177 -3.46 -12.14 8.46
C GLY A 177 -4.63 -13.04 8.02
N ARG A 178 -5.85 -12.76 8.49
CA ARG A 178 -7.05 -13.51 8.07
C ARG A 178 -7.42 -13.27 6.61
N LEU A 179 -7.16 -12.08 6.08
CA LEU A 179 -7.33 -11.75 4.65
C LEU A 179 -6.17 -12.24 3.77
N SER A 180 -5.22 -13.02 4.31
CA SER A 180 -4.00 -13.46 3.63
C SER A 180 -3.13 -12.30 3.10
N MET A 181 -3.24 -11.13 3.72
CA MET A 181 -2.42 -9.96 3.44
C MET A 181 -1.08 -10.05 4.17
N LEU A 182 -0.15 -9.17 3.79
CA LEU A 182 1.00 -8.88 4.63
C LEU A 182 0.52 -8.20 5.91
N ASN A 183 0.68 -8.89 7.03
CA ASN A 183 0.26 -8.42 8.35
C ASN A 183 1.39 -7.70 9.09
N GLU A 184 2.16 -6.87 8.37
CA GLU A 184 3.25 -6.07 8.93
C GLU A 184 3.02 -4.57 8.71
N TYR A 185 3.59 -3.77 9.59
CA TYR A 185 3.58 -2.31 9.51
C TYR A 185 4.98 -1.74 9.76
N LYS A 186 5.19 -0.49 9.36
CA LYS A 186 6.41 0.29 9.62
C LYS A 186 6.02 1.68 10.09
N GLU A 187 6.61 2.15 11.19
CA GLU A 187 6.27 3.45 11.78
C GLU A 187 4.76 3.65 12.05
N GLY A 188 4.08 2.57 12.45
CA GLY A 188 2.63 2.54 12.69
C GLY A 188 1.77 2.61 11.43
N ARG A 189 2.34 2.34 10.24
CA ARG A 189 1.64 2.39 8.95
C ARG A 189 1.66 1.02 8.28
N PRO A 190 0.50 0.48 7.87
CA PRO A 190 0.44 -0.75 7.08
C PRO A 190 1.29 -0.68 5.81
N ARG A 191 2.00 -1.76 5.51
CA ARG A 191 2.75 -1.87 4.26
C ARG A 191 1.81 -1.94 3.04
N GLY A 192 2.18 -1.23 1.97
CA GLY A 192 1.32 -1.02 0.80
C GLY A 192 0.08 -0.14 1.06
N GLY A 193 -0.03 0.43 2.26
CA GLY A 193 -1.14 1.30 2.64
C GLY A 193 -0.83 2.78 2.44
N TYR A 194 -1.86 3.54 2.14
CA TYR A 194 -1.83 5.00 2.17
C TYR A 194 -2.91 5.48 3.09
N CYS A 195 -2.60 6.41 3.98
CA CYS A 195 -3.63 6.98 4.82
C CYS A 195 -4.28 5.96 5.78
N GLY A 196 -3.53 4.91 6.17
CA GLY A 196 -4.06 3.81 6.97
C GLY A 196 -5.07 2.94 6.22
N VAL A 197 -5.10 3.02 4.89
CA VAL A 197 -5.97 2.21 4.03
C VAL A 197 -5.12 1.31 3.15
N VAL A 198 -5.36 0.00 3.24
CA VAL A 198 -4.80 -0.99 2.31
C VAL A 198 -5.92 -1.51 1.43
N THR A 199 -5.71 -1.46 0.12
CA THR A 199 -6.69 -1.91 -0.87
C THR A 199 -6.27 -3.24 -1.47
N ILE A 200 -7.18 -4.23 -1.41
CA ILE A 200 -6.99 -5.56 -1.98
C ILE A 200 -8.23 -6.00 -2.76
N TRP A 201 -8.11 -7.10 -3.49
CA TRP A 201 -9.22 -7.78 -4.15
C TRP A 201 -9.52 -9.11 -3.48
N ALA A 202 -10.81 -9.37 -3.24
CA ALA A 202 -11.30 -10.67 -2.85
C ALA A 202 -11.35 -11.61 -4.07
N PRO A 203 -11.32 -12.95 -3.88
CA PRO A 203 -11.39 -13.93 -4.97
C PRO A 203 -12.60 -13.75 -5.90
N CYS A 204 -13.75 -13.33 -5.35
CA CYS A 204 -14.99 -13.02 -6.09
C CYS A 204 -14.90 -11.77 -6.98
N GLY A 205 -13.74 -11.11 -7.01
CA GLY A 205 -13.50 -9.92 -7.81
C GLY A 205 -14.05 -8.63 -7.22
N ARG A 206 -14.49 -8.62 -5.95
CA ARG A 206 -14.85 -7.40 -5.19
C ARG A 206 -13.62 -6.77 -4.54
N ARG A 207 -13.56 -5.44 -4.52
CA ARG A 207 -12.49 -4.68 -3.87
C ARG A 207 -12.82 -4.45 -2.39
N VAL A 208 -11.83 -4.69 -1.53
CA VAL A 208 -11.92 -4.53 -0.08
C VAL A 208 -10.87 -3.50 0.36
N LEU A 209 -11.30 -2.51 1.14
CA LEU A 209 -10.46 -1.51 1.79
C LEU A 209 -10.35 -1.88 3.27
N LEU A 210 -9.20 -2.40 3.70
CA LEU A 210 -8.88 -2.52 5.12
C LEU A 210 -8.40 -1.15 5.61
N ALA A 211 -9.26 -0.44 6.34
CA ALA A 211 -9.08 0.98 6.64
C ALA A 211 -9.03 1.26 8.14
N HIS A 212 -8.11 2.12 8.57
CA HIS A 212 -8.10 2.59 9.96
C HIS A 212 -9.34 3.44 10.25
N ALA A 213 -9.87 3.34 11.47
CA ALA A 213 -11.05 4.11 11.90
C ALA A 213 -10.88 5.63 11.65
N SER A 214 -9.68 6.18 11.85
CA SER A 214 -9.43 7.61 11.57
C SER A 214 -9.51 7.98 10.08
N ALA A 215 -9.16 7.06 9.17
CA ALA A 215 -9.30 7.28 7.74
C ALA A 215 -10.78 7.33 7.33
N VAL A 216 -11.60 6.48 7.94
CA VAL A 216 -13.06 6.49 7.75
C VAL A 216 -13.68 7.76 8.34
N ALA A 217 -13.24 8.19 9.53
CA ALA A 217 -13.67 9.45 10.13
C ALA A 217 -13.29 10.67 9.28
N TRP A 218 -12.05 10.70 8.76
CA TRP A 218 -11.60 11.72 7.80
C TRP A 218 -12.46 11.75 6.54
N ALA A 219 -12.79 10.58 5.98
CA ALA A 219 -13.66 10.51 4.82
C ALA A 219 -15.04 11.12 5.10
N LYS A 220 -15.59 10.90 6.30
CA LYS A 220 -16.86 11.50 6.78
C LYS A 220 -16.75 13.00 7.11
N GLY A 221 -15.54 13.57 7.13
CA GLY A 221 -15.30 14.97 7.44
C GLY A 221 -15.18 15.28 8.94
N SER A 222 -15.07 14.25 9.78
CA SER A 222 -14.90 14.37 11.23
C SER A 222 -13.44 14.58 11.65
N GLU A 223 -12.49 14.33 10.74
CA GLU A 223 -11.06 14.58 10.92
C GLU A 223 -10.54 15.49 9.79
N PRO A 224 -9.66 16.46 10.08
CA PRO A 224 -9.21 17.44 9.09
C PRO A 224 -8.26 16.86 8.05
N GLU A 225 -7.44 15.90 8.48
CA GLU A 225 -6.44 15.24 7.66
C GLU A 225 -6.37 13.76 8.00
N CYS A 226 -5.79 13.00 7.09
CA CYS A 226 -5.59 11.58 7.27
C CYS A 226 -4.11 11.32 7.55
N ASP A 227 -3.78 11.11 8.83
CA ASP A 227 -2.41 10.78 9.28
C ASP A 227 -2.01 9.36 8.87
N GLY A 228 -2.96 8.42 8.82
CA GLY A 228 -2.71 7.03 8.44
C GLY A 228 -1.81 6.23 9.39
N ARG A 229 -1.38 6.85 10.50
CA ARG A 229 -0.63 6.20 11.58
C ARG A 229 -1.61 5.61 12.60
N ALA A 230 -1.57 4.29 12.74
CA ALA A 230 -2.22 3.60 13.84
C ALA A 230 -1.25 3.44 15.02
N ARG A 231 -1.80 3.33 16.23
CA ARG A 231 -1.03 3.13 17.47
C ARG A 231 -1.25 1.70 17.97
N LEU A 232 -0.34 1.24 18.83
CA LEU A 232 -0.62 0.07 19.66
C LEU A 232 -1.68 0.46 20.72
N PRO A 233 -2.59 -0.46 21.09
CA PRO A 233 -3.55 -0.22 22.15
C PRO A 233 -2.89 0.05 23.51
#